data_AF-A0A2T2NXC1-F1
#
_entry.id   AF-A0A2T2NXC1-F1
#
_cell.length_a   1.000
_cell.length_b   1.000
_cell.length_c   1.000
_cell.angle_alpha   90.00
_cell.angle_beta   90.00
_cell.angle_gamma   90.00
#
_symmetry.space_group_name_H-M   'P 1'
#
loop_
_entity.id
_entity.type
_entity.pdbx_description
1 polymer ?
#
loop_
_entity_poly.entity_id
_entity_poly.type
_entity_poly.pdbx_seq_one_letter_code
_entity_poly.pdbx_strand_id
1 'polypeptide(L)'
;MSTHLPIRVLRPLQRQCLYQRSTAVGINAARPFSTTSVRPSKHRFKGIKGGRFQAEAAIESNKSRAPATLQKEGLLEGSSLPEDLGIIPGTIVRGAPFSGELPSLFSYDRLRFEYKYLLSLFSGYFSLWKYRTTRRAKPYPTVDFVSTSQVKKVAKQKYQEMYEAFAARELEKIEKICSESLVEQFKERLMRRAPEVKMHFQINKFISVRVISNRAVTLPLPGLPESASRQVVVRIKSEQAKEIKWDSISGINKATRRQGRLTWTPTGSQPEKQEPEHEHEDEEAAHRMPIKRIEKFTEYIILQKRMLRGQEGEWKILSFAEPHTLESIAKDEEYQNQVAEYQASSA
;
A
#
# COMPACT_ATOMS: atom_id res chain seq x y z
N MET A 1 9.05 37.89 -27.22
CA MET A 1 9.03 38.98 -26.21
C MET A 1 8.55 38.37 -24.90
N SER A 2 9.48 38.20 -23.96
CA SER A 2 9.33 37.41 -22.73
C SER A 2 9.27 38.37 -21.55
N THR A 3 8.13 38.42 -20.87
CA THR A 3 7.92 39.29 -19.70
C THR A 3 8.38 38.58 -18.43
N HIS A 4 9.57 38.93 -17.96
CA HIS A 4 10.03 38.66 -16.60
C HIS A 4 9.31 39.60 -15.61
N LEU A 5 8.58 39.03 -14.66
CA LEU A 5 8.14 39.75 -13.47
C LEU A 5 9.00 39.32 -12.27
N PRO A 6 9.67 40.24 -11.57
CA PRO A 6 10.43 39.89 -10.37
C PRO A 6 9.52 39.83 -9.13
N ILE A 7 9.64 38.71 -8.41
CA ILE A 7 9.05 38.48 -7.09
C ILE A 7 9.69 39.46 -6.09
N ARG A 8 8.91 40.45 -5.63
CA ARG A 8 9.30 41.34 -4.53
C ARG A 8 9.03 40.65 -3.19
N VAL A 9 10.09 40.16 -2.56
CA VAL A 9 10.08 39.74 -1.16
C VAL A 9 10.17 40.99 -0.28
N LEU A 10 9.07 41.36 0.39
CA LEU A 10 9.07 42.41 1.40
C LEU A 10 9.63 41.85 2.71
N ARG A 11 10.65 42.54 3.24
CA ARG A 11 11.28 42.29 4.54
C ARG A 11 10.33 42.63 5.71
N PRO A 12 10.56 42.05 6.90
CA PRO A 12 9.71 42.23 8.07
C PRO A 12 9.88 43.63 8.69
N LEU A 13 8.75 44.30 8.92
CA LEU A 13 8.69 45.56 9.64
C LEU A 13 8.74 45.33 11.16
N GLN A 14 9.70 46.01 11.78
CA GLN A 14 9.64 46.67 13.09
C GLN A 14 9.37 45.84 14.35
N ARG A 15 10.47 45.63 15.08
CA ARG A 15 10.51 45.68 16.54
C ARG A 15 10.02 47.06 17.03
N GLN A 16 8.92 47.11 17.76
CA GLN A 16 8.62 48.22 18.67
C GLN A 16 8.19 47.63 20.01
N CYS A 17 9.07 47.76 20.99
CA CYS A 17 8.79 47.49 22.39
C CYS A 17 8.05 48.69 22.96
N LEU A 18 6.74 48.56 23.19
CA LEU A 18 5.98 49.53 23.99
C LEU A 18 6.02 49.11 25.45
N TYR A 19 6.72 49.91 26.27
CA TYR A 19 6.62 49.90 27.72
C TYR A 19 5.25 50.42 28.13
N GLN A 20 4.36 49.55 28.61
CA GLN A 20 3.19 49.99 29.39
C GLN A 20 3.55 50.01 30.87
N ARG A 21 3.58 51.22 31.44
CA ARG A 21 3.65 51.47 32.88
C ARG A 21 2.33 51.02 33.52
N SER A 22 2.44 50.23 34.58
CA SER A 22 1.35 49.87 35.47
C SER A 22 0.85 51.09 36.23
N THR A 23 -0.43 51.41 36.10
CA THR A 23 -1.16 52.17 37.13
C THR A 23 -2.22 51.25 37.71
N ALA A 24 -2.27 51.30 39.04
CA ALA A 24 -3.06 50.45 39.89
C ALA A 24 -4.56 50.68 39.69
N VAL A 25 -5.33 49.59 39.75
CA VAL A 25 -6.59 49.38 40.47
C VAL A 25 -7.21 48.11 39.86
N GLY A 26 -7.50 47.15 40.74
CA GLY A 26 -7.68 45.74 40.38
C GLY A 26 -8.89 45.46 39.50
N ILE A 27 -8.66 44.67 38.46
CA ILE A 27 -9.54 43.62 37.91
C ILE A 27 -8.61 42.61 37.22
N ASN A 28 -8.86 41.32 37.42
CA ASN A 28 -8.08 40.21 36.89
C ASN A 28 -8.12 40.18 35.35
N ALA A 29 -7.08 40.71 34.69
CA ALA A 29 -6.85 40.51 33.26
C ALA A 29 -5.84 39.36 33.07
N ALA A 30 -6.36 38.17 32.75
CA ALA A 30 -5.55 37.03 32.35
C ALA A 30 -4.85 37.34 31.01
N ARG A 31 -3.51 37.18 30.96
CA ARG A 31 -2.72 37.34 29.74
C ARG A 31 -3.01 36.19 28.76
N PRO A 32 -3.17 36.44 27.45
CA PRO A 32 -3.61 35.41 26.50
C PRO A 32 -2.56 34.33 26.15
N PHE A 33 -1.31 34.41 26.64
CA PHE A 33 -0.27 33.42 26.32
C PHE A 33 0.75 33.18 27.45
N SER A 34 0.31 32.87 28.66
CA SER A 34 1.20 32.27 29.68
C SER A 34 0.75 30.85 30.03
N THR A 35 1.53 29.85 29.63
CA THR A 35 1.35 28.44 30.00
C THR A 35 1.89 28.10 31.39
N THR A 36 2.19 29.09 32.22
CA THR A 36 2.55 28.86 33.62
C THR A 36 1.29 28.55 34.41
N SER A 37 1.13 27.29 34.81
CA SER A 37 0.07 26.87 35.72
C SER A 37 0.10 27.72 37.00
N VAL A 38 -1.06 28.28 37.35
CA VAL A 38 -1.24 29.02 38.60
C VAL A 38 -0.93 28.06 39.75
N ARG A 39 0.18 28.29 40.46
CA ARG A 39 0.44 27.58 41.72
C ARG A 39 -0.69 27.94 42.69
N PRO A 40 -1.46 26.99 43.23
CA PRO A 40 -2.46 27.31 44.23
C PRO A 40 -1.77 27.86 45.48
N SER A 41 -2.10 29.11 45.82
CA SER A 41 -1.70 29.74 47.07
C SER A 41 -2.16 28.88 48.24
N LYS A 42 -1.23 28.56 49.16
CA LYS A 42 -1.52 27.89 50.43
C LYS A 42 -2.25 28.86 51.37
N HIS A 43 -3.52 29.15 51.11
CA HIS A 43 -4.40 29.76 52.11
C HIS A 43 -5.62 28.88 52.36
N ARG A 44 -5.73 28.47 53.63
CA ARG A 44 -6.85 27.84 54.33
C ARG A 44 -8.21 27.99 53.64
N PHE A 45 -8.62 26.94 52.93
CA PHE A 45 -10.04 26.55 52.88
C PHE A 45 -10.19 25.23 53.65
N LYS A 46 -10.54 25.37 54.93
CA LYS A 46 -11.09 24.28 55.72
C LYS A 46 -12.54 24.09 55.25
N GLY A 47 -12.79 23.01 54.52
CA GLY A 47 -14.14 22.47 54.37
C GLY A 47 -14.75 22.53 52.97
N ILE A 48 -14.20 21.77 52.02
CA ILE A 48 -14.97 20.98 51.03
C ILE A 48 -14.11 19.73 50.79
N LYS A 49 -14.49 18.59 51.38
CA LYS A 49 -13.75 17.31 51.31
C LYS A 49 -14.03 16.51 50.01
N GLY A 50 -14.67 17.10 49.00
CA GLY A 50 -15.05 16.39 47.77
C GLY A 50 -14.21 16.68 46.52
N GLY A 51 -13.46 17.79 46.47
CA GLY A 51 -12.85 18.28 45.22
C GLY A 51 -11.41 17.82 44.94
N ARG A 52 -10.69 17.26 45.93
CA ARG A 52 -9.28 16.87 45.75
C ARG A 52 -9.11 15.66 44.83
N PHE A 53 -9.98 14.66 44.95
CA PHE A 53 -9.92 13.47 44.12
C PHE A 53 -10.24 13.75 42.64
N GLN A 54 -11.19 14.66 42.36
CA GLN A 54 -11.55 15.02 40.98
C GLN A 54 -10.48 15.90 40.32
N ALA A 55 -9.83 16.79 41.08
CA ALA A 55 -8.74 17.61 40.57
C ALA A 55 -7.45 16.79 40.35
N GLU A 56 -7.11 15.85 41.23
CA GLU A 56 -5.99 14.93 41.02
C GLU A 56 -6.25 14.01 39.82
N ALA A 57 -7.46 13.45 39.68
CA ALA A 57 -7.82 12.63 38.52
C ALA A 57 -7.77 13.42 37.19
N ALA A 58 -8.16 14.70 37.20
CA ALA A 58 -8.08 15.57 36.02
C ALA A 58 -6.63 16.02 35.70
N ILE A 59 -5.74 16.09 36.69
CA ILE A 59 -4.31 16.36 36.48
C ILE A 59 -3.59 15.10 36.01
N GLU A 60 -3.97 13.92 36.51
CA GLU A 60 -3.47 12.63 36.06
C GLU A 60 -3.92 12.30 34.63
N SER A 61 -5.16 12.61 34.26
CA SER A 61 -5.67 12.40 32.89
C SER A 61 -5.02 13.34 31.86
N ASN A 62 -4.49 14.48 32.29
CA ASN A 62 -3.82 15.47 31.43
C ASN A 62 -2.29 15.34 31.39
N LYS A 63 -1.69 14.36 32.08
CA LYS A 63 -0.29 13.97 31.84
C LYS A 63 -0.20 13.15 30.55
N SER A 64 -0.49 13.78 29.42
CA SER A 64 -0.05 13.24 28.13
C SER A 64 1.48 13.11 28.19
N ARG A 65 1.97 11.91 27.87
CA ARG A 65 3.42 11.66 27.76
C ARG A 65 3.99 12.70 26.79
N ALA A 66 5.21 13.18 27.06
CA ALA A 66 5.85 14.13 26.17
C ALA A 66 5.88 13.57 24.72
N PRO A 67 5.69 14.39 23.68
CA PRO A 67 5.64 13.90 22.31
C PRO A 67 6.91 13.12 21.93
N ALA A 68 8.07 13.52 22.45
CA ALA A 68 9.33 12.80 22.27
C ALA A 68 9.35 11.40 22.92
N THR A 69 8.69 11.22 24.07
CA THR A 69 8.53 9.89 24.69
C THR A 69 7.55 9.02 23.93
N LEU A 70 6.45 9.58 23.44
CA LEU A 70 5.49 8.85 22.59
C LEU A 70 6.12 8.40 21.27
N GLN A 71 6.94 9.24 20.64
CA GLN A 71 7.68 8.86 19.43
C GLN A 71 8.69 7.74 19.70
N LYS A 72 9.44 7.82 20.80
CA LYS A 72 10.35 6.74 21.20
C LYS A 72 9.61 5.45 21.49
N GLU A 73 8.49 5.51 22.20
CA GLU A 73 7.65 4.35 22.50
C GLU A 73 7.04 3.75 21.23
N GLY A 74 6.52 4.57 20.31
CA GLY A 74 6.01 4.10 19.02
C GLY A 74 7.09 3.47 18.14
N LEU A 75 8.31 4.01 18.15
CA LEU A 75 9.46 3.42 17.47
C LEU A 75 9.84 2.08 18.10
N LEU A 76 9.83 2.01 19.44
CA LEU A 76 10.10 0.82 20.22
C LEU A 76 9.07 -0.27 19.98
N GLU A 77 7.78 0.09 19.96
CA GLU A 77 6.65 -0.80 19.68
C GLU A 77 6.61 -1.20 18.19
N GLY A 78 7.29 -0.44 17.34
CA GLY A 78 7.36 -0.67 15.89
C GLY A 78 6.07 -0.30 15.16
N SER A 79 5.05 0.19 15.88
CA SER A 79 3.78 0.71 15.36
C SER A 79 3.97 2.00 14.57
N SER A 80 4.99 2.80 14.88
CA SER A 80 5.29 4.04 14.17
C SER A 80 6.18 3.87 12.94
N LEU A 81 6.65 2.65 12.66
CA LEU A 81 7.51 2.38 11.51
C LEU A 81 6.66 1.93 10.35
N PRO A 82 6.77 2.58 9.17
CA PRO A 82 6.00 2.18 8.01
C PRO A 82 6.26 0.70 7.72
N GLU A 83 5.18 -0.04 7.44
CA GLU A 83 5.30 -1.44 7.06
C GLU A 83 5.94 -1.58 5.67
N ASP A 84 5.75 -0.58 4.82
CA ASP A 84 6.32 -0.49 3.49
C ASP A 84 7.65 0.27 3.49
N LEU A 85 8.72 -0.40 3.04
CA LEU A 85 10.05 0.18 2.88
C LEU A 85 10.44 0.34 1.41
N GLY A 86 9.47 0.17 0.50
CA GLY A 86 9.73 0.07 -0.92
C GLY A 86 10.55 -1.16 -1.27
N ILE A 87 10.97 -1.24 -2.53
CA ILE A 87 11.81 -2.33 -3.01
C ILE A 87 13.24 -2.14 -2.49
N ILE A 88 13.84 -3.18 -1.92
CA ILE A 88 15.23 -3.14 -1.45
C ILE A 88 16.18 -2.79 -2.61
N PRO A 89 17.12 -1.85 -2.43
CA PRO A 89 18.06 -1.49 -3.48
C PRO A 89 18.90 -2.68 -3.94
N GLY A 90 19.15 -2.74 -5.25
CA GLY A 90 19.89 -3.82 -5.88
C GLY A 90 19.09 -5.13 -6.05
N THR A 91 17.77 -5.13 -5.86
CA THR A 91 16.92 -6.20 -6.38
C THR A 91 16.79 -6.07 -7.89
N ILE A 92 17.12 -7.12 -8.63
CA ILE A 92 16.86 -7.18 -10.08
C ILE A 92 15.76 -8.20 -10.33
N VAL A 93 14.64 -7.74 -10.89
CA VAL A 93 13.54 -8.60 -11.34
C VAL A 93 13.78 -9.01 -12.78
N ARG A 94 14.21 -10.26 -12.95
CA ARG A 94 14.46 -10.83 -14.27
C ARG A 94 13.17 -11.21 -14.99
N GLY A 95 13.01 -10.71 -16.22
CA GLY A 95 11.96 -11.10 -17.17
C GLY A 95 11.89 -12.60 -17.45
N ALA A 96 10.85 -13.05 -18.15
CA ALA A 96 10.81 -14.44 -18.59
C ALA A 96 11.96 -14.68 -19.57
N PRO A 97 12.68 -15.82 -19.51
CA PRO A 97 13.83 -16.05 -20.38
C PRO A 97 13.48 -16.03 -21.87
N PHE A 98 12.20 -16.22 -22.20
CA PHE A 98 11.65 -16.17 -23.56
C PHE A 98 10.60 -15.05 -23.73
N SER A 99 10.46 -14.10 -22.78
CA SER A 99 9.70 -12.89 -23.08
C SER A 99 10.56 -12.03 -24.00
N GLY A 100 9.95 -11.43 -25.02
CA GLY A 100 10.62 -10.53 -25.97
C GLY A 100 11.14 -9.24 -25.34
N GLU A 101 11.03 -9.10 -24.02
CA GLU A 101 11.45 -7.95 -23.22
C GLU A 101 12.96 -7.92 -22.96
N LEU A 102 13.63 -9.07 -23.10
CA LEU A 102 15.07 -9.15 -22.89
C LEU A 102 15.81 -9.13 -24.24
N PRO A 103 17.02 -8.51 -24.30
CA PRO A 103 17.84 -8.54 -25.50
C PRO A 103 18.18 -9.98 -25.89
N SER A 104 18.49 -10.17 -27.18
CA SER A 104 18.81 -11.47 -27.78
C SER A 104 19.86 -12.23 -26.96
N LEU A 105 19.75 -13.57 -26.94
CA LEU A 105 20.50 -14.44 -26.02
C LEU A 105 22.02 -14.29 -26.09
N PHE A 106 22.56 -13.81 -27.20
CA PHE A 106 24.00 -13.65 -27.44
C PHE A 106 24.45 -12.18 -27.55
N SER A 107 23.57 -11.21 -27.29
CA SER A 107 23.98 -9.81 -27.27
C SER A 107 24.87 -9.50 -26.08
N TYR A 108 25.85 -8.61 -26.27
CA TYR A 108 26.71 -8.09 -25.21
C TYR A 108 25.90 -7.44 -24.07
N ASP A 109 24.81 -6.78 -24.42
CA ASP A 109 23.86 -6.20 -23.48
C ASP A 109 23.22 -7.27 -22.59
N ARG A 110 22.94 -8.45 -23.16
CA ARG A 110 22.41 -9.58 -22.39
C ARG A 110 23.45 -10.12 -21.41
N LEU A 111 24.70 -10.24 -21.84
CA LEU A 111 25.79 -10.68 -20.95
C LEU A 111 26.00 -9.69 -19.79
N ARG A 112 25.97 -8.38 -20.07
CA ARG A 112 26.02 -7.34 -19.02
C ARG A 112 24.86 -7.45 -18.05
N PHE A 113 23.64 -7.64 -18.55
CA PHE A 113 22.45 -7.86 -17.72
C PHE A 113 22.62 -9.09 -16.83
N GLU A 114 22.99 -10.23 -17.41
CA GLU A 114 23.15 -11.49 -16.67
C GLU A 114 24.28 -11.40 -15.65
N TYR A 115 25.37 -10.69 -15.97
CA TYR A 115 26.45 -10.41 -15.02
C TYR A 115 25.96 -9.59 -13.82
N LYS A 116 25.26 -8.47 -14.05
CA LYS A 116 24.67 -7.66 -12.97
C LYS A 116 23.64 -8.47 -12.17
N TYR A 117 22.82 -9.28 -12.84
CA TYR A 117 21.87 -10.17 -12.20
C TYR A 117 22.57 -11.21 -11.30
N LEU A 118 23.62 -11.87 -11.78
CA LEU A 118 24.40 -12.82 -10.98
C LEU A 118 25.04 -12.13 -9.77
N LEU A 119 25.65 -10.95 -9.95
CA LEU A 119 26.16 -10.14 -8.84
C LEU A 119 25.07 -9.82 -7.82
N SER A 120 23.86 -9.48 -8.28
CA SER A 120 22.72 -9.20 -7.40
C SER A 120 22.29 -10.43 -6.60
N LEU A 121 22.39 -11.64 -7.17
CA LEU A 121 22.11 -12.89 -6.48
C LEU A 121 23.16 -13.18 -5.40
N PHE A 122 24.45 -13.00 -5.69
CA PHE A 122 25.53 -13.17 -4.72
C PHE A 122 25.41 -12.15 -3.58
N SER A 123 25.16 -10.89 -3.91
CA SER A 123 24.88 -9.83 -2.94
C SER A 123 23.64 -10.17 -2.09
N GLY A 124 22.60 -10.73 -2.71
CA GLY A 124 21.40 -11.20 -2.00
C GLY A 124 21.69 -12.34 -1.03
N TYR A 125 22.50 -13.33 -1.44
CA TYR A 125 22.94 -14.41 -0.57
C TYR A 125 23.72 -13.89 0.65
N PHE A 126 24.66 -12.96 0.44
CA PHE A 126 25.40 -12.33 1.53
C PHE A 126 24.48 -11.54 2.48
N SER A 127 23.48 -10.84 1.91
CA SER A 127 22.50 -10.09 2.70
C SER A 127 21.65 -11.00 3.61
N LEU A 128 21.29 -12.19 3.13
CA LEU A 128 20.57 -13.20 3.89
C LEU A 128 21.44 -13.85 4.98
N TRP A 129 22.71 -14.06 4.68
CA TRP A 129 23.68 -14.51 5.67
C TRP A 129 23.79 -13.50 6.82
N LYS A 130 23.91 -12.20 6.50
CA LYS A 130 23.90 -11.11 7.50
C LYS A 130 22.58 -11.06 8.28
N TYR A 131 21.44 -11.22 7.61
CA TYR A 131 20.13 -11.29 8.28
C TYR A 131 20.06 -12.43 9.30
N ARG A 132 20.56 -13.62 8.93
CA ARG A 132 20.63 -14.76 9.85
C ARG A 132 21.50 -14.48 11.08
N THR A 133 22.59 -13.75 10.91
CA THR A 133 23.52 -13.39 12.00
C THR A 133 23.10 -12.13 12.78
N THR A 134 22.05 -11.43 12.34
CA THR A 134 21.57 -10.20 13.00
C THR A 134 20.98 -10.49 14.40
N ARG A 135 20.37 -11.66 14.58
CA ARG A 135 19.81 -12.07 15.87
C ARG A 135 20.92 -12.62 16.77
N ARG A 136 21.12 -12.02 17.95
CA ARG A 136 22.15 -12.47 18.90
C ARG A 136 21.69 -13.66 19.74
N ALA A 137 20.39 -13.82 19.96
CA ALA A 137 19.79 -14.90 20.74
C ALA A 137 19.23 -16.04 19.86
N LYS A 138 19.38 -17.29 20.31
CA LYS A 138 18.77 -18.47 19.67
C LYS A 138 17.24 -18.49 19.91
N PRO A 139 16.44 -19.09 19.00
CA PRO A 139 16.85 -19.75 17.76
C PRO A 139 17.10 -18.76 16.61
N TYR A 140 18.08 -19.07 15.74
CA TYR A 140 18.27 -18.28 14.53
C TYR A 140 17.05 -18.40 13.61
N PRO A 141 16.70 -17.34 12.86
CA PRO A 141 15.63 -17.43 11.88
C PRO A 141 15.94 -18.52 10.85
N THR A 142 14.92 -19.31 10.49
CA THR A 142 15.01 -20.36 9.48
C THR A 142 15.05 -19.72 8.10
N VAL A 143 16.23 -19.29 7.70
CA VAL A 143 16.48 -18.80 6.35
C VAL A 143 16.89 -19.98 5.48
N ASP A 144 15.95 -20.50 4.71
CA ASP A 144 16.26 -21.47 3.67
C ASP A 144 16.93 -20.76 2.49
N PHE A 145 18.23 -20.95 2.35
CA PHE A 145 18.99 -20.42 1.21
C PHE A 145 18.71 -21.19 -0.08
N VAL A 146 18.41 -22.49 0.05
CA VAL A 146 18.26 -23.42 -1.08
C VAL A 146 16.80 -23.84 -1.25
N SER A 147 16.14 -24.26 -0.17
CA SER A 147 14.75 -24.73 -0.22
C SER A 147 13.76 -23.57 -0.18
N THR A 148 13.48 -22.98 -1.34
CA THR A 148 12.46 -21.92 -1.48
C THR A 148 11.01 -22.43 -1.44
N SER A 149 10.79 -23.69 -1.06
CA SER A 149 9.48 -24.35 -1.12
C SER A 149 8.43 -23.69 -0.22
N GLN A 150 8.81 -23.36 1.03
CA GLN A 150 7.90 -22.70 1.97
C GLN A 150 7.43 -21.34 1.44
N VAL A 151 8.35 -20.53 0.94
CA VAL A 151 8.03 -19.21 0.38
C VAL A 151 7.12 -19.35 -0.84
N LYS A 152 7.35 -20.36 -1.72
CA LYS A 152 6.47 -20.62 -2.85
C LYS A 152 5.06 -21.03 -2.43
N LYS A 153 4.91 -21.80 -1.35
CA LYS A 153 3.59 -22.19 -0.81
C LYS A 153 2.86 -20.97 -0.25
N VAL A 154 3.54 -20.19 0.58
CA VAL A 154 3.00 -18.95 1.16
C VAL A 154 2.62 -17.96 0.06
N ALA A 155 3.47 -17.80 -0.96
CA ALA A 155 3.20 -16.95 -2.11
C ALA A 155 1.89 -17.33 -2.82
N LYS A 156 1.69 -18.62 -3.10
CA LYS A 156 0.45 -19.11 -3.74
C LYS A 156 -0.79 -18.82 -2.91
N GLN A 157 -0.72 -19.11 -1.60
CA GLN A 157 -1.83 -18.90 -0.67
C GLN A 157 -2.21 -17.43 -0.59
N LYS A 158 -1.25 -16.56 -0.26
CA LYS A 158 -1.49 -15.12 -0.14
C LYS A 158 -1.98 -14.50 -1.45
N TYR A 159 -1.44 -14.95 -2.58
CA TYR A 159 -1.88 -14.49 -3.91
C TYR A 159 -3.35 -14.85 -4.19
N GLN A 160 -3.74 -16.08 -3.89
CA GLN A 160 -5.12 -16.54 -4.04
C GLN A 160 -6.07 -15.79 -3.10
N GLU A 161 -5.74 -15.76 -1.81
CA GLU A 161 -6.54 -15.07 -0.77
C GLU A 161 -6.72 -13.58 -1.08
N MET A 162 -5.67 -12.91 -1.57
CA MET A 162 -5.71 -11.49 -1.93
C MET A 162 -6.75 -11.21 -3.02
N TYR A 163 -6.72 -11.96 -4.13
CA TYR A 163 -7.65 -11.73 -5.23
C TYR A 163 -9.07 -12.23 -4.92
N GLU A 164 -9.22 -13.30 -4.14
CA GLU A 164 -10.52 -13.75 -3.64
C GLU A 164 -11.15 -12.71 -2.71
N ALA A 165 -10.38 -12.16 -1.77
CA ALA A 165 -10.84 -11.07 -0.90
C ALA A 165 -11.18 -9.80 -1.69
N PHE A 166 -10.39 -9.47 -2.72
CA PHE A 166 -10.68 -8.35 -3.62
C PHE A 166 -11.97 -8.57 -4.43
N ALA A 167 -12.23 -9.78 -4.88
CA ALA A 167 -13.45 -10.14 -5.57
C ALA A 167 -14.68 -9.98 -4.65
N ALA A 168 -14.55 -10.44 -3.39
CA ALA A 168 -15.56 -10.38 -2.34
C ALA A 168 -15.77 -8.99 -1.70
N ARG A 169 -14.87 -8.02 -1.95
CA ARG A 169 -14.84 -6.69 -1.32
C ARG A 169 -14.57 -6.70 0.20
N GLU A 170 -13.84 -7.69 0.68
CA GLU A 170 -13.50 -7.81 2.10
C GLU A 170 -12.17 -7.10 2.41
N LEU A 171 -12.27 -5.84 2.83
CA LEU A 171 -11.08 -5.01 3.06
C LEU A 171 -10.20 -5.50 4.22
N GLU A 172 -10.80 -6.00 5.30
CA GLU A 172 -10.08 -6.47 6.48
C GLU A 172 -9.14 -7.63 6.18
N LYS A 173 -9.51 -8.52 5.24
CA LYS A 173 -8.64 -9.62 4.81
C LYS A 173 -7.47 -9.09 3.98
N ILE A 174 -7.72 -8.11 3.12
CA ILE A 174 -6.69 -7.46 2.30
C ILE A 174 -5.66 -6.76 3.19
N GLU A 175 -6.10 -6.02 4.21
CA GLU A 175 -5.23 -5.34 5.18
C GLU A 175 -4.31 -6.29 5.96
N LYS A 176 -4.78 -7.52 6.24
CA LYS A 176 -3.95 -8.55 6.89
C LYS A 176 -2.93 -9.18 5.94
N ILE A 177 -3.26 -9.29 4.65
CA ILE A 177 -2.45 -9.99 3.64
C ILE A 177 -1.42 -9.06 2.99
N CYS A 178 -1.78 -7.80 2.75
CA CYS A 178 -1.03 -6.84 1.96
C CYS A 178 -0.37 -5.77 2.84
N SER A 179 0.58 -5.04 2.27
CA SER A 179 1.11 -3.80 2.85
C SER A 179 0.13 -2.64 2.70
N GLU A 180 0.35 -1.58 3.47
CA GLU A 180 -0.44 -0.35 3.45
C GLU A 180 -0.60 0.26 2.05
N SER A 181 0.50 0.42 1.30
CA SER A 181 0.47 1.02 -0.04
C SER A 181 -0.38 0.23 -1.03
N LEU A 182 -0.35 -1.10 -0.97
CA LEU A 182 -1.12 -1.96 -1.86
C LEU A 182 -2.59 -2.03 -1.43
N VAL A 183 -2.87 -1.93 -0.13
CA VAL A 183 -4.22 -1.75 0.40
C VAL A 183 -4.84 -0.47 -0.12
N GLU A 184 -4.13 0.66 -0.11
CA GLU A 184 -4.61 1.94 -0.64
C GLU A 184 -4.99 1.83 -2.11
N GLN A 185 -4.15 1.19 -2.94
CA GLN A 185 -4.45 0.95 -4.35
C GLN A 185 -5.71 0.10 -4.54
N PHE A 186 -5.92 -0.91 -3.70
CA PHE A 186 -7.14 -1.71 -3.75
C PHE A 186 -8.36 -0.94 -3.26
N LYS A 187 -8.24 -0.13 -2.19
CA LYS A 187 -9.30 0.76 -1.71
C LYS A 187 -9.75 1.68 -2.84
N GLU A 188 -8.82 2.36 -3.52
CA GLU A 188 -9.14 3.21 -4.66
C GLU A 188 -9.88 2.47 -5.78
N ARG A 189 -9.42 1.25 -6.12
CA ARG A 189 -10.07 0.43 -7.14
C ARG A 189 -11.46 -0.03 -6.73
N LEU A 190 -11.68 -0.32 -5.44
CA LEU A 190 -12.99 -0.67 -4.90
C LEU A 190 -13.93 0.54 -4.89
N MET A 191 -13.42 1.74 -4.57
CA MET A 191 -14.21 2.98 -4.62
C MET A 191 -14.64 3.34 -6.04
N ARG A 192 -13.79 3.08 -7.05
CA ARG A 192 -14.13 3.27 -8.46
C ARG A 192 -15.09 2.19 -8.99
N ARG A 193 -15.24 1.07 -8.30
CA ARG A 193 -16.11 -0.04 -8.73
C ARG A 193 -17.56 0.25 -8.34
N ALA A 194 -18.46 0.19 -9.32
CA ALA A 194 -19.89 0.38 -9.07
C ALA A 194 -20.42 -0.68 -8.08
N PRO A 195 -21.30 -0.30 -7.13
CA PRO A 195 -21.76 -1.19 -6.07
C PRO A 195 -22.47 -2.45 -6.61
N GLU A 196 -23.11 -2.35 -7.76
CA GLU A 196 -23.86 -3.42 -8.45
C GLU A 196 -22.99 -4.48 -9.15
N VAL A 197 -21.68 -4.23 -9.29
CA VAL A 197 -20.79 -5.15 -10.00
C VAL A 197 -20.30 -6.24 -9.06
N LYS A 198 -20.74 -7.48 -9.27
CA LYS A 198 -20.18 -8.68 -8.65
C LYS A 198 -19.03 -9.21 -9.49
N MET A 199 -17.98 -9.66 -8.81
CA MET A 199 -16.78 -10.21 -9.45
C MET A 199 -16.50 -11.54 -8.79
N HIS A 200 -16.32 -12.57 -9.58
CA HIS A 200 -15.79 -13.86 -9.13
C HIS A 200 -14.42 -14.04 -9.75
N PHE A 201 -13.45 -14.32 -8.88
CA PHE A 201 -12.08 -14.61 -9.28
C PHE A 201 -11.76 -16.03 -8.85
N GLN A 202 -11.22 -16.82 -9.78
CA GLN A 202 -10.78 -18.19 -9.50
C GLN A 202 -9.44 -18.44 -10.20
N ILE A 203 -8.52 -19.07 -9.48
CA ILE A 203 -7.28 -19.57 -10.04
C ILE A 203 -7.51 -21.02 -10.40
N ASN A 204 -7.49 -21.34 -11.69
CA ASN A 204 -7.67 -22.71 -12.14
C ASN A 204 -6.41 -23.54 -11.89
N LYS A 205 -5.25 -23.00 -12.28
CA LYS A 205 -3.97 -23.70 -12.19
C LYS A 205 -2.80 -22.75 -12.07
N PHE A 206 -1.84 -23.10 -11.20
CA PHE A 206 -0.52 -22.49 -11.18
C PHE A 206 0.41 -23.22 -12.16
N ILE A 207 0.77 -22.58 -13.27
CA ILE A 207 1.71 -23.11 -14.27
C ILE A 207 3.13 -23.18 -13.68
N SER A 208 3.59 -22.08 -13.07
CA SER A 208 4.96 -22.01 -12.54
C SER A 208 5.07 -20.97 -11.43
N VAL A 209 5.78 -21.30 -10.35
CA VAL A 209 6.12 -20.36 -9.28
C VAL A 209 7.63 -20.42 -9.04
N ARG A 210 8.32 -19.31 -9.30
CA ARG A 210 9.78 -19.23 -9.17
C ARG A 210 10.17 -18.02 -8.33
N VAL A 211 11.06 -18.23 -7.37
CA VAL A 211 11.72 -17.14 -6.66
C VAL A 211 12.80 -16.57 -7.58
N ILE A 212 12.81 -15.27 -7.77
CA ILE A 212 13.77 -14.56 -8.62
C ILE A 212 14.87 -13.96 -7.77
N SER A 213 14.49 -13.15 -6.79
CA SER A 213 15.42 -12.51 -5.87
C SER A 213 14.96 -12.72 -4.43
N ASN A 214 15.93 -12.83 -3.54
CA ASN A 214 15.71 -12.97 -2.10
C ASN A 214 16.81 -12.14 -1.43
N ARG A 215 16.42 -11.03 -0.81
CA ARG A 215 17.33 -10.06 -0.20
C ARG A 215 16.85 -9.70 1.19
N ALA A 216 17.76 -9.27 2.03
CA ALA A 216 17.43 -8.76 3.36
C ALA A 216 18.27 -7.52 3.70
N VAL A 217 17.68 -6.61 4.45
CA VAL A 217 18.32 -5.38 4.91
C VAL A 217 18.18 -5.31 6.43
N THR A 218 19.30 -5.07 7.10
CA THR A 218 19.33 -4.74 8.53
C THR A 218 18.90 -3.30 8.69
N LEU A 219 17.94 -3.03 9.57
CA LEU A 219 17.42 -1.68 9.83
C LEU A 219 18.03 -1.19 11.15
N PRO A 220 19.09 -0.36 11.11
CA PRO A 220 19.72 0.18 12.32
C PRO A 220 18.81 1.26 12.92
N LEU A 221 17.80 0.82 13.66
CA LEU A 221 16.86 1.71 14.34
C LEU A 221 17.36 2.01 15.76
N PRO A 222 17.29 3.27 16.22
CA PRO A 222 17.69 3.62 17.58
C PRO A 222 16.80 2.87 18.58
N GLY A 223 17.42 2.02 19.40
CA GLY A 223 16.72 1.18 20.38
C GLY A 223 16.26 -0.20 19.89
N LEU A 224 16.40 -0.52 18.59
CA LEU A 224 16.16 -1.86 18.04
C LEU A 224 17.31 -2.32 17.13
N PRO A 225 18.43 -2.79 17.70
CA PRO A 225 19.58 -3.25 16.91
C PRO A 225 19.30 -4.54 16.13
N GLU A 226 18.30 -5.32 16.53
CA GLU A 226 17.94 -6.62 15.92
C GLU A 226 16.75 -6.52 14.95
N SER A 227 16.53 -5.34 14.38
CA SER A 227 15.50 -5.14 13.36
C SER A 227 16.04 -5.37 11.96
N ALA A 228 15.29 -6.10 11.15
CA ALA A 228 15.63 -6.32 9.75
C ALA A 228 14.37 -6.55 8.92
N SER A 229 14.47 -6.35 7.61
CA SER A 229 13.40 -6.68 6.66
C SER A 229 13.95 -7.62 5.60
N ARG A 230 13.17 -8.63 5.23
CA ARG A 230 13.48 -9.59 4.17
C ARG A 230 12.45 -9.44 3.07
N GLN A 231 12.91 -9.33 1.83
CA GLN A 231 12.05 -9.29 0.65
C GLN A 231 12.38 -10.41 -0.31
N VAL A 232 11.33 -10.98 -0.89
CA VAL A 232 11.43 -12.06 -1.88
C VAL A 232 10.55 -11.72 -3.07
N VAL A 233 11.16 -11.63 -4.24
CA VAL A 233 10.42 -11.48 -5.49
C VAL A 233 10.08 -12.85 -6.05
N VAL A 234 8.80 -13.09 -6.27
CA VAL A 234 8.27 -14.34 -6.78
C VAL A 234 7.54 -14.09 -8.09
N ARG A 235 7.95 -14.81 -9.15
CA ARG A 235 7.21 -14.86 -10.40
C ARG A 235 6.18 -15.97 -10.35
N ILE A 236 4.92 -15.60 -10.53
CA ILE A 236 3.77 -16.50 -10.58
C ILE A 236 3.25 -16.50 -12.03
N LYS A 237 3.18 -17.69 -12.61
CA LYS A 237 2.46 -17.95 -13.86
C LYS A 237 1.21 -18.76 -13.53
N SER A 238 0.04 -18.22 -13.85
CA SER A 238 -1.25 -18.84 -13.51
C SER A 238 -2.25 -18.74 -14.65
N GLU A 239 -3.15 -19.72 -14.71
CA GLU A 239 -4.38 -19.67 -15.51
C GLU A 239 -5.51 -19.18 -14.60
N GLN A 240 -6.08 -18.04 -14.94
CA GLN A 240 -7.09 -17.36 -14.15
C GLN A 240 -8.40 -17.26 -14.91
N ALA A 241 -9.50 -17.42 -14.18
CA ALA A 241 -10.85 -17.17 -14.67
C ALA A 241 -11.42 -15.98 -13.89
N LYS A 242 -11.84 -14.94 -14.63
CA LYS A 242 -12.49 -13.76 -14.07
C LYS A 242 -13.89 -13.66 -14.65
N GLU A 243 -14.88 -13.67 -13.78
CA GLU A 243 -16.28 -13.43 -14.15
C GLU A 243 -16.74 -12.11 -13.53
N ILE A 244 -17.20 -11.18 -14.36
CA ILE A 244 -17.79 -9.91 -13.93
C ILE A 244 -19.26 -9.98 -14.28
N LYS A 245 -20.12 -9.90 -13.26
CA LYS A 245 -21.57 -9.88 -13.39
C LYS A 245 -22.07 -8.51 -12.93
N TRP A 246 -22.88 -7.89 -13.77
CA TRP A 246 -23.67 -6.74 -13.37
C TRP A 246 -24.93 -7.30 -12.73
N ASP A 247 -25.22 -6.91 -11.49
CA ASP A 247 -26.57 -7.03 -10.98
C ASP A 247 -27.42 -6.03 -11.77
N SER A 248 -27.86 -6.41 -12.97
CA SER A 248 -28.88 -5.65 -13.66
C SER A 248 -30.03 -5.52 -12.68
N ILE A 249 -30.55 -4.31 -12.48
CA ILE A 249 -31.82 -4.07 -11.81
C ILE A 249 -32.90 -4.72 -12.69
N SER A 250 -32.99 -6.05 -12.65
CA SER A 250 -33.87 -6.92 -13.42
C SER A 250 -35.27 -6.91 -12.82
N GLY A 251 -35.75 -5.72 -12.48
CA GLY A 251 -37.07 -5.49 -11.91
C GLY A 251 -37.82 -4.29 -12.48
N ILE A 252 -37.15 -3.30 -13.09
CA ILE A 252 -37.83 -2.01 -13.37
C ILE A 252 -38.24 -1.83 -14.84
N ASN A 253 -37.58 -2.44 -15.83
CA ASN A 253 -37.85 -2.10 -17.25
C ASN A 253 -38.23 -3.26 -18.19
N LYS A 254 -38.71 -4.41 -17.68
CA LYS A 254 -39.43 -5.36 -18.54
C LYS A 254 -40.92 -5.02 -18.73
N ALA A 255 -41.45 -4.02 -17.99
CA ALA A 255 -42.85 -3.61 -18.07
C ALA A 255 -43.13 -2.46 -19.07
N THR A 256 -42.13 -1.72 -19.55
CA THR A 256 -42.34 -0.49 -20.34
C THR A 256 -42.09 -0.62 -21.84
N ARG A 257 -41.65 -1.79 -22.34
CA ARG A 257 -41.54 -2.06 -23.79
C ARG A 257 -42.82 -2.56 -24.44
N ARG A 258 -43.97 -2.43 -23.76
CA ARG A 258 -45.31 -2.50 -24.36
C ARG A 258 -45.96 -1.13 -24.52
N GLN A 259 -45.20 -0.06 -24.62
CA GLN A 259 -45.72 1.14 -25.27
C GLN A 259 -45.66 0.90 -26.77
N GLY A 260 -46.72 0.23 -27.27
CA GLY A 260 -47.07 0.24 -28.67
C GLY A 260 -46.96 1.68 -29.17
N ARG A 261 -46.17 1.86 -30.21
CA ARG A 261 -46.04 3.13 -30.91
C ARG A 261 -47.44 3.48 -31.41
N LEU A 262 -48.18 4.29 -30.67
CA LEU A 262 -49.43 4.86 -31.16
C LEU A 262 -49.02 5.93 -32.18
N THR A 263 -48.88 5.49 -33.44
CA THR A 263 -48.85 6.38 -34.59
C THR A 263 -50.23 7.00 -34.70
N TRP A 264 -50.37 8.24 -34.25
CA TRP A 264 -51.58 9.00 -34.50
C TRP A 264 -51.67 9.28 -36.00
N THR A 265 -52.67 8.71 -36.67
CA THR A 265 -53.05 9.04 -38.03
C THR A 265 -54.43 9.71 -38.01
N PRO A 266 -54.60 10.90 -38.63
CA PRO A 266 -55.88 11.61 -38.64
C PRO A 266 -56.96 10.98 -39.55
N THR A 267 -56.69 9.81 -40.15
CA THR A 267 -57.60 9.17 -41.12
C THR A 267 -57.81 7.71 -40.71
N GLY A 268 -59.06 7.36 -40.42
CA GLY A 268 -59.47 6.12 -39.75
C GLY A 268 -59.40 4.84 -40.58
N SER A 269 -58.23 4.47 -41.08
CA SER A 269 -57.98 3.10 -41.54
C SER A 269 -57.15 2.35 -40.49
N GLN A 270 -57.74 1.30 -39.90
CA GLN A 270 -57.02 0.39 -39.02
C GLN A 270 -55.89 -0.31 -39.79
N PRO A 271 -54.68 -0.45 -39.22
CA PRO A 271 -53.67 -1.31 -39.81
C PRO A 271 -54.09 -2.76 -39.65
N GLU A 272 -54.10 -3.48 -40.77
CA GLU A 272 -54.24 -4.93 -40.84
C GLU A 272 -53.15 -5.59 -39.98
N LYS A 273 -53.54 -6.53 -39.12
CA LYS A 273 -52.64 -7.27 -38.24
C LYS A 273 -51.64 -8.06 -39.08
N GLN A 274 -50.40 -7.57 -39.18
CA GLN A 274 -49.27 -8.42 -39.53
C GLN A 274 -48.85 -9.17 -38.27
N GLU A 275 -48.96 -10.49 -38.30
CA GLU A 275 -48.35 -11.37 -37.31
C GLU A 275 -46.81 -11.27 -37.44
N PRO A 276 -46.07 -11.08 -36.34
CA PRO A 276 -44.62 -10.96 -36.40
C PRO A 276 -43.97 -12.34 -36.59
N GLU A 277 -43.73 -12.73 -37.83
CA GLU A 277 -42.72 -13.72 -38.18
C GLU A 277 -41.33 -13.06 -38.07
N HIS A 278 -40.76 -12.97 -36.87
CA HIS A 278 -39.30 -12.89 -36.60
C HIS A 278 -39.07 -12.52 -35.11
N GLU A 279 -39.24 -13.49 -34.21
CA GLU A 279 -38.73 -13.40 -32.83
C GLU A 279 -37.60 -14.44 -32.56
N HIS A 280 -37.12 -15.14 -33.59
CA HIS A 280 -36.12 -16.20 -33.41
C HIS A 280 -34.64 -15.74 -33.41
N GLU A 281 -34.32 -14.49 -33.73
CA GLU A 281 -32.93 -14.01 -33.79
C GLU A 281 -32.46 -13.28 -32.51
N ASP A 282 -33.38 -12.77 -31.69
CA ASP A 282 -33.04 -12.01 -30.47
C ASP A 282 -32.89 -12.90 -29.21
N GLU A 283 -33.46 -14.11 -29.21
CA GLU A 283 -33.33 -15.05 -28.07
C GLU A 283 -32.00 -15.82 -28.09
N GLU A 284 -31.39 -16.07 -29.26
CA GLU A 284 -30.07 -16.71 -29.36
C GLU A 284 -28.93 -15.80 -28.87
N ALA A 285 -29.11 -14.48 -28.91
CA ALA A 285 -28.14 -13.54 -28.36
C ALA A 285 -28.14 -13.51 -26.82
N ALA A 286 -29.28 -13.84 -26.19
CA ALA A 286 -29.44 -13.84 -24.73
C ALA A 286 -28.94 -15.13 -24.05
N HIS A 287 -28.76 -16.22 -24.81
CA HIS A 287 -28.20 -17.49 -24.32
C HIS A 287 -26.71 -17.70 -24.58
N ARG A 288 -25.96 -16.63 -24.88
CA ARG A 288 -24.50 -16.66 -24.72
C ARG A 288 -24.16 -16.68 -23.24
N MET A 289 -24.15 -17.89 -22.65
CA MET A 289 -23.54 -18.16 -21.35
C MET A 289 -22.23 -17.38 -21.26
N PRO A 290 -21.92 -16.71 -20.13
CA PRO A 290 -20.67 -15.99 -19.99
C PRO A 290 -19.55 -17.01 -20.13
N ILE A 291 -18.91 -17.03 -21.31
CA ILE A 291 -17.75 -17.88 -21.57
C ILE A 291 -16.73 -17.47 -20.51
N LYS A 292 -16.47 -18.37 -19.56
CA LYS A 292 -15.39 -18.19 -18.57
C LYS A 292 -14.11 -18.03 -19.36
N ARG A 293 -13.66 -16.78 -19.56
CA ARG A 293 -12.41 -16.49 -20.24
C ARG A 293 -11.28 -16.93 -19.31
N ILE A 294 -10.63 -18.02 -19.68
CA ILE A 294 -9.44 -18.52 -19.00
C ILE A 294 -8.25 -17.88 -19.70
N GLU A 295 -7.57 -17.01 -18.98
CA GLU A 295 -6.41 -16.27 -19.50
C GLU A 295 -5.16 -16.64 -18.70
N LYS A 296 -4.02 -16.63 -19.39
CA LYS A 296 -2.71 -16.94 -18.81
C LYS A 296 -2.04 -15.64 -18.38
N PHE A 297 -1.79 -15.50 -17.09
CA PHE A 297 -1.13 -14.33 -16.51
C PHE A 297 0.25 -14.70 -15.98
N THR A 298 1.19 -13.77 -16.17
CA THR A 298 2.51 -13.80 -15.51
C THR A 298 2.65 -12.53 -14.70
N GLU A 299 2.71 -12.67 -13.38
CA GLU A 299 2.87 -11.55 -12.46
C GLU A 299 4.10 -11.77 -11.59
N TYR A 300 4.69 -10.66 -11.15
CA TYR A 300 5.80 -10.65 -10.23
C TYR A 300 5.32 -9.99 -8.95
N ILE A 301 5.30 -10.76 -7.86
CA ILE A 301 4.90 -10.27 -6.55
C ILE A 301 6.12 -10.13 -5.66
N ILE A 302 6.10 -9.11 -4.82
CA ILE A 302 7.12 -8.89 -3.79
C ILE A 302 6.52 -9.28 -2.45
N LEU A 303 7.09 -10.29 -1.82
CA LEU A 303 6.75 -10.67 -0.46
C LEU A 303 7.73 -10.02 0.50
N GLN A 304 7.22 -9.45 1.58
CA GLN A 304 8.02 -8.88 2.64
C GLN A 304 7.75 -9.60 3.96
N LYS A 305 8.82 -9.83 4.72
CA LYS A 305 8.78 -10.33 6.09
C LYS A 305 9.64 -9.43 6.94
N ARG A 306 9.05 -8.83 7.98
CA ARG A 306 9.74 -7.93 8.90
C ARG A 306 10.14 -8.69 10.16
N MET A 307 11.33 -8.39 10.67
CA MET A 307 11.85 -8.87 11.94
C MET A 307 12.03 -7.68 12.87
N LEU A 308 11.37 -7.73 14.03
CA LEU A 308 11.45 -6.72 15.07
C LEU A 308 11.97 -7.36 16.36
N ARG A 309 13.04 -6.81 16.94
CA ARG A 309 13.65 -7.33 18.17
C ARG A 309 13.96 -8.84 18.08
N GLY A 310 14.43 -9.29 16.92
CA GLY A 310 14.70 -10.70 16.64
C GLY A 310 13.47 -11.61 16.51
N GLN A 311 12.24 -11.07 16.59
CA GLN A 311 11.02 -11.81 16.31
C GLN A 311 10.61 -11.61 14.86
N GLU A 312 10.42 -12.73 14.16
CA GLU A 312 9.99 -12.75 12.76
C GLU A 312 8.47 -12.63 12.66
N GLY A 313 7.99 -11.61 11.94
CA GLY A 313 6.57 -11.42 11.64
C GLY A 313 6.07 -12.32 10.50
N GLU A 314 4.84 -12.11 10.08
CA GLU A 314 4.22 -12.83 8.97
C GLU A 314 4.69 -12.31 7.60
N TRP A 315 4.50 -13.14 6.56
CA TRP A 315 4.71 -12.71 5.18
C TRP A 315 3.52 -11.89 4.69
N LYS A 316 3.79 -10.67 4.22
CA LYS A 316 2.83 -9.79 3.56
C LYS A 316 3.21 -9.56 2.09
N ILE A 317 2.22 -9.29 1.24
CA ILE A 317 2.46 -8.85 -0.14
C ILE A 317 2.71 -7.35 -0.12
N LEU A 318 3.90 -6.93 -0.55
CA LEU A 318 4.31 -5.53 -0.56
C LEU A 318 3.79 -4.80 -1.79
N SER A 319 4.11 -5.31 -2.97
CA SER A 319 3.77 -4.69 -4.24
C SER A 319 3.89 -5.69 -5.38
N PHE A 320 3.41 -5.27 -6.54
CA PHE A 320 3.70 -5.91 -7.82
C PHE A 320 4.95 -5.28 -8.42
N ALA A 321 5.72 -6.09 -9.13
CA ALA A 321 6.93 -5.64 -9.83
C ALA A 321 6.79 -5.81 -11.33
N GLU A 322 7.47 -4.94 -12.06
CA GLU A 322 7.69 -5.10 -13.49
C GLU A 322 9.09 -5.69 -13.74
N PRO A 323 9.28 -6.43 -14.85
CA PRO A 323 10.60 -6.91 -15.21
C PRO A 323 11.53 -5.74 -15.52
N HIS A 324 12.75 -5.79 -14.99
CA HIS A 324 13.74 -4.74 -15.26
C HIS A 324 14.34 -4.89 -16.66
N THR A 325 14.45 -3.75 -17.34
CA THR A 325 15.27 -3.56 -18.54
C THR A 325 16.66 -3.03 -18.15
N LEU A 326 17.63 -3.07 -19.06
CA LEU A 326 18.95 -2.50 -18.81
C LEU A 326 18.90 -1.01 -18.48
N GLU A 327 18.02 -0.26 -19.15
CA GLU A 327 17.79 1.15 -18.88
C GLU A 327 17.25 1.38 -17.47
N SER A 328 16.31 0.54 -17.01
CA SER A 328 15.80 0.64 -15.64
C SER A 328 16.90 0.41 -14.61
N ILE A 329 17.79 -0.56 -14.85
CA ILE A 329 18.91 -0.85 -13.95
C ILE A 329 19.89 0.33 -13.89
N ALA A 330 20.20 0.94 -15.04
CA ALA A 330 21.09 2.10 -15.08
C ALA A 330 20.50 3.30 -14.30
N LYS A 331 19.19 3.57 -14.49
CA LYS A 331 18.48 4.62 -13.74
C LYS A 331 18.48 4.36 -12.23
N ASP A 332 18.27 3.11 -11.82
CA ASP A 332 18.29 2.73 -10.41
C ASP A 332 19.69 2.92 -9.79
N GLU A 333 20.76 2.63 -10.55
CA GLU A 333 22.14 2.87 -10.12
C GLU A 333 22.46 4.37 -9.99
N GLU A 334 22.03 5.19 -10.94
CA GLU A 334 22.17 6.65 -10.87
C GLU A 334 21.43 7.22 -9.67
N TYR A 335 20.20 6.78 -9.43
CA TYR A 335 19.41 7.19 -8.27
C TYR A 335 20.10 6.79 -6.96
N GLN A 336 20.65 5.58 -6.87
CA GLN A 336 21.40 5.13 -5.69
C GLN A 336 22.65 5.98 -5.45
N ASN A 337 23.38 6.34 -6.49
CA ASN A 337 24.55 7.21 -6.39
C ASN A 337 24.15 8.61 -5.88
N GLN A 338 23.07 9.19 -6.42
CA GLN A 338 22.55 10.49 -5.95
C GLN A 338 22.13 10.46 -4.48
N VAL A 339 21.44 9.39 -4.05
CA VAL A 339 21.06 9.22 -2.64
C VAL A 339 22.28 9.06 -1.76
N ALA A 340 23.29 8.31 -2.19
CA ALA A 340 24.54 8.14 -1.45
C ALA A 340 25.32 9.46 -1.31
N GLU A 341 25.41 10.26 -2.38
CA GLU A 341 26.02 11.60 -2.37
C GLU A 341 25.26 12.57 -1.46
N TYR A 342 23.92 12.53 -1.51
CA TYR A 342 23.08 13.34 -0.62
C TYR A 342 23.27 12.96 0.86
N GLN A 343 23.37 11.66 1.16
CA GLN A 343 23.63 11.19 2.52
C GLN A 343 25.04 11.56 2.98
N ALA A 344 26.04 11.45 2.10
CA ALA A 344 27.43 11.81 2.41
C ALA A 344 27.63 13.32 2.61
N SER A 345 26.81 14.16 1.96
CA SER A 345 26.84 15.63 2.17
C SER A 345 26.02 16.08 3.39
N SER A 346 25.08 15.27 3.87
CA SER A 346 24.26 15.55 5.05
C SER A 346 24.83 15.02 6.36
N ALA A 347 25.79 14.08 6.29
CA ALA A 347 26.53 13.53 7.41
C ALA A 347 27.77 14.38 7.72
#